data_AF-A0A0M0JWN9-F1
#
_entry.id   AF-A0A0M0JWN9-F1
#
_cell.length_a   1.000
_cell.length_b   1.000
_cell.length_c   1.000
_cell.angle_alpha   90.00
_cell.angle_beta   90.00
_cell.angle_gamma   90.00
#
_symmetry.space_group_name_H-M   'P 1'
#
loop_
_entity.id
_entity.type
_entity.pdbx_description
1 polymer ?
#
loop_
_entity_poly.entity_id
_entity_poly.type
_entity_poly.pdbx_seq_one_letter_code
_entity_poly.pdbx_strand_id
1 'polypeptide(L)'
;MEDAIKGHQWHSELAIAEARLAELGAVVGAAKAAEAQHAAREAAERAERCAEREAAATAASAEKRELARELAAEREAAAAEREAAAVQRLATEEALAAKEAAEAALHAAEACHARRAEERVDAAGEAQQGLEARAAELEARAAELEAEIRELEAHLAGARAGWAAEKDVWAAHEGARAAAEAADRDARTEQLRRELTPKLEAHLRSEIEAELRQTLSTALDTECRRAEYDKGRHEGYAAAQAVWEITLEAERARAAELTTETAALAAFKVLEAEQAGETRRAELISRHQAQLDDLARQIDFEHEAKLRLAEELATVRQQVQAATELRHVAALAAERQTQCARAEAAARTAESERLATQRSLELQVRATDEL
;
A
#
# COMPACT_ATOMS: atom_id res chain seq x y z
N MET A 1 -61.00 12.73 -184.69
CA MET A 1 -59.97 11.76 -184.22
C MET A 1 -59.20 12.37 -183.03
N GLU A 2 -59.91 13.02 -182.08
CA GLU A 2 -59.32 13.77 -180.95
C GLU A 2 -59.68 13.18 -179.57
N ASP A 3 -60.57 12.18 -179.50
CA ASP A 3 -61.10 11.67 -178.23
C ASP A 3 -60.36 10.46 -177.64
N ALA A 4 -59.37 9.89 -178.34
CA ALA A 4 -58.62 8.72 -177.87
C ALA A 4 -57.40 9.07 -176.99
N ILE A 5 -56.95 10.32 -176.95
CA ILE A 5 -55.72 10.71 -176.23
C ILE A 5 -56.00 11.16 -174.79
N LYS A 6 -57.23 11.58 -174.45
CA LYS A 6 -57.57 12.06 -173.10
C LYS A 6 -57.83 10.94 -172.07
N GLY A 7 -58.09 9.71 -172.51
CA GLY A 7 -58.38 8.57 -171.61
C GLY A 7 -57.16 8.01 -170.86
N HIS A 8 -55.95 8.14 -171.41
CA HIS A 8 -54.75 7.56 -170.80
C HIS A 8 -54.09 8.43 -169.72
N GLN A 9 -54.36 9.74 -169.68
CA GLN A 9 -53.80 10.63 -168.64
C GLN A 9 -54.48 10.49 -167.27
N TRP A 10 -55.77 10.13 -167.23
CA TRP A 10 -56.53 10.07 -165.98
C TRP A 10 -56.16 8.87 -165.09
N HIS A 11 -55.80 7.73 -165.69
CA HIS A 11 -55.39 6.55 -164.92
C HIS A 11 -53.99 6.65 -164.31
N SER A 12 -53.08 7.46 -164.89
CA SER A 12 -51.76 7.72 -164.33
C SER A 12 -51.78 8.64 -163.11
N GLU A 13 -52.68 9.62 -163.06
CA GLU A 13 -52.74 10.57 -161.93
C GLU A 13 -53.35 9.94 -160.67
N LEU A 14 -54.31 9.01 -160.82
CA LEU A 14 -54.92 8.31 -159.70
C LEU A 14 -53.92 7.37 -158.98
N ALA A 15 -53.10 6.64 -159.75
CA ALA A 15 -52.07 5.76 -159.19
C ALA A 15 -50.98 6.53 -158.44
N ILE A 16 -50.63 7.75 -158.89
CA ILE A 16 -49.67 8.61 -158.21
C ILE A 16 -50.27 9.18 -156.91
N ALA A 17 -51.57 9.49 -156.89
CA ALA A 17 -52.25 9.97 -155.68
C ALA A 17 -52.37 8.88 -154.59
N GLU A 18 -52.65 7.62 -154.96
CA GLU A 18 -52.71 6.50 -154.02
C GLU A 18 -51.34 6.15 -153.44
N ALA A 19 -50.28 6.20 -154.26
CA ALA A 19 -48.91 6.03 -153.78
C ALA A 19 -48.50 7.11 -152.76
N ARG A 20 -48.88 8.38 -153.00
CA ARG A 20 -48.60 9.49 -152.08
C ARG A 20 -49.37 9.39 -150.76
N LEU A 21 -50.59 8.85 -150.76
CA LEU A 21 -51.36 8.61 -149.54
C LEU A 21 -50.76 7.48 -148.69
N ALA A 22 -50.24 6.42 -149.30
CA ALA A 22 -49.51 5.37 -148.61
C ALA A 22 -48.19 5.87 -148.01
N GLU A 23 -47.47 6.75 -148.71
CA GLU A 23 -46.24 7.40 -148.24
C GLU A 23 -46.51 8.31 -147.04
N LEU A 24 -47.57 9.12 -147.08
CA LEU A 24 -47.98 9.97 -145.96
C LEU A 24 -48.43 9.16 -144.74
N GLY A 25 -49.09 8.01 -144.95
CA GLY A 25 -49.42 7.07 -143.88
C GLY A 25 -48.18 6.48 -143.19
N ALA A 26 -47.14 6.15 -143.94
CA ALA A 26 -45.87 5.65 -143.41
C ALA A 26 -45.09 6.73 -142.65
N VAL A 27 -45.07 7.98 -143.14
CA VAL A 27 -44.39 9.10 -142.48
C VAL A 27 -45.09 9.49 -141.18
N VAL A 28 -46.43 9.50 -141.14
CA VAL A 28 -47.20 9.76 -139.91
C VAL A 28 -47.04 8.62 -138.90
N GLY A 29 -46.97 7.36 -139.36
CA GLY A 29 -46.65 6.20 -138.52
C GLY A 29 -45.25 6.28 -137.92
N ALA A 30 -44.25 6.69 -138.70
CA ALA A 30 -42.88 6.88 -138.25
C ALA A 30 -42.73 8.06 -137.26
N ALA A 31 -43.44 9.17 -137.50
CA ALA A 31 -43.45 10.31 -136.59
C ALA A 31 -44.06 9.97 -135.22
N LYS A 32 -45.20 9.25 -135.20
CA LYS A 32 -45.80 8.77 -133.94
C LYS A 32 -44.93 7.75 -133.21
N ALA A 33 -44.21 6.89 -133.94
CA ALA A 33 -43.25 5.96 -133.34
C ALA A 33 -42.05 6.69 -132.74
N ALA A 34 -41.57 7.76 -133.38
CA ALA A 34 -40.48 8.60 -132.87
C ALA A 34 -40.89 9.40 -131.63
N GLU A 35 -42.10 9.96 -131.59
CA GLU A 35 -42.66 10.62 -130.39
C GLU A 35 -42.83 9.63 -129.23
N ALA A 36 -43.32 8.42 -129.49
CA ALA A 36 -43.42 7.38 -128.48
C ALA A 36 -42.04 6.94 -127.95
N GLN A 37 -41.02 6.87 -128.81
CA GLN A 37 -39.65 6.59 -128.40
C GLN A 37 -39.02 7.74 -127.61
N HIS A 38 -39.30 9.00 -127.97
CA HIS A 38 -38.83 10.17 -127.22
C HIS A 38 -39.48 10.25 -125.84
N ALA A 39 -40.79 10.02 -125.75
CA ALA A 39 -41.51 9.96 -124.47
C ALA A 39 -41.02 8.79 -123.59
N ALA A 40 -40.70 7.64 -124.18
CA ALA A 40 -40.13 6.50 -123.46
C ALA A 40 -38.71 6.79 -122.95
N ARG A 41 -37.88 7.49 -123.75
CA ARG A 41 -36.54 7.93 -123.31
C ARG A 41 -36.60 8.96 -122.18
N GLU A 42 -37.47 9.95 -122.28
CA GLU A 42 -37.67 10.91 -121.18
C GLU A 42 -38.21 10.25 -119.91
N ALA A 43 -39.11 9.28 -120.02
CA ALA A 43 -39.60 8.52 -118.88
C ALA A 43 -38.49 7.67 -118.24
N ALA A 44 -37.61 7.08 -119.06
CA ALA A 44 -36.44 6.34 -118.59
C ALA A 44 -35.42 7.26 -117.88
N GLU A 45 -35.10 8.42 -118.45
CA GLU A 45 -34.20 9.41 -117.82
C GLU A 45 -34.77 9.96 -116.50
N ARG A 46 -36.09 10.17 -116.42
CA ARG A 46 -36.74 10.58 -115.17
C ARG A 46 -36.70 9.47 -114.12
N ALA A 47 -36.90 8.22 -114.53
CA ALA A 47 -36.79 7.05 -113.64
C ALA A 47 -35.36 6.87 -113.14
N GLU A 48 -34.36 7.05 -114.00
CA GLU A 48 -32.93 6.99 -113.66
C GLU A 48 -32.54 8.08 -112.67
N ARG A 49 -32.93 9.35 -112.92
CA ARG A 49 -32.70 10.44 -111.96
C ARG A 49 -33.44 10.25 -110.63
N CYS A 50 -34.59 9.57 -110.64
CA CYS A 50 -35.31 9.23 -109.42
C CYS A 50 -34.57 8.14 -108.63
N ALA A 51 -34.10 7.09 -109.32
CA ALA A 51 -33.29 6.03 -108.73
C ALA A 51 -31.95 6.54 -108.20
N GLU A 52 -31.29 7.47 -108.90
CA GLU A 52 -30.05 8.12 -108.43
C GLU A 52 -30.29 8.96 -107.17
N ARG A 53 -31.40 9.71 -107.11
CA ARG A 53 -31.76 10.49 -105.91
C ARG A 53 -32.12 9.60 -104.74
N GLU A 54 -32.81 8.48 -104.98
CA GLU A 54 -33.10 7.49 -103.94
C GLU A 54 -31.81 6.80 -103.48
N ALA A 55 -30.92 6.39 -104.39
CA ALA A 55 -29.61 5.84 -104.06
C ALA A 55 -28.77 6.83 -103.24
N ALA A 56 -28.69 8.10 -103.67
CA ALA A 56 -27.98 9.15 -102.93
C ALA A 56 -28.61 9.42 -101.55
N ALA A 57 -29.94 9.40 -101.44
CA ALA A 57 -30.63 9.54 -100.15
C ALA A 57 -30.37 8.35 -99.22
N THR A 58 -30.31 7.13 -99.75
CA THR A 58 -29.95 5.94 -98.96
C THR A 58 -28.49 5.95 -98.53
N ALA A 59 -27.57 6.40 -99.39
CA ALA A 59 -26.15 6.56 -99.07
C ALA A 59 -25.94 7.63 -97.99
N ALA A 60 -26.54 8.81 -98.15
CA ALA A 60 -26.49 9.87 -97.15
C ALA A 60 -27.15 9.46 -95.81
N SER A 61 -28.22 8.67 -95.86
CA SER A 61 -28.82 8.07 -94.66
C SER A 61 -27.92 7.01 -94.02
N ALA A 62 -27.10 6.28 -94.79
CA ALA A 62 -26.17 5.29 -94.27
C ALA A 62 -24.98 5.98 -93.59
N GLU A 63 -24.35 6.96 -94.25
CA GLU A 63 -23.29 7.78 -93.67
C GLU A 63 -23.73 8.49 -92.39
N LYS A 64 -24.95 9.06 -92.37
CA LYS A 64 -25.50 9.69 -91.16
C LYS A 64 -25.71 8.71 -90.02
N ARG A 65 -26.05 7.45 -90.31
CA ARG A 65 -26.19 6.38 -89.30
C ARG A 65 -24.82 5.90 -88.81
N GLU A 66 -23.81 5.89 -89.69
CA GLU A 66 -22.44 5.51 -89.36
C GLU A 66 -21.79 6.56 -88.45
N LEU A 67 -21.85 7.85 -88.82
CA LEU A 67 -21.42 8.96 -87.98
C LEU A 67 -22.16 8.99 -86.63
N ALA A 68 -23.46 8.67 -86.62
CA ALA A 68 -24.21 8.57 -85.36
C ALA A 68 -23.77 7.39 -84.48
N ARG A 69 -23.29 6.28 -85.06
CA ARG A 69 -22.71 5.15 -84.32
C ARG A 69 -21.32 5.47 -83.79
N GLU A 70 -20.47 6.11 -84.59
CA GLU A 70 -19.14 6.54 -84.16
C GLU A 70 -19.24 7.54 -83.00
N LEU A 71 -20.09 8.55 -83.12
CA LEU A 71 -20.29 9.55 -82.08
C LEU A 71 -20.97 8.97 -80.83
N ALA A 72 -21.77 7.90 -80.98
CA ALA A 72 -22.28 7.13 -79.85
C ALA A 72 -21.17 6.32 -79.16
N ALA A 73 -20.30 5.65 -79.92
CA ALA A 73 -19.17 4.89 -79.40
C ALA A 73 -18.14 5.79 -78.69
N GLU A 74 -17.85 6.98 -79.22
CA GLU A 74 -17.00 7.97 -78.54
C GLU A 74 -17.60 8.46 -77.22
N ARG A 75 -18.92 8.65 -77.18
CA ARG A 75 -19.63 9.03 -75.93
C ARG A 75 -19.62 7.91 -74.91
N GLU A 76 -19.78 6.67 -75.33
CA GLU A 76 -19.68 5.50 -74.46
C GLU A 76 -18.26 5.31 -73.93
N ALA A 77 -17.23 5.48 -74.78
CA ALA A 77 -15.83 5.44 -74.35
C ALA A 77 -15.51 6.58 -73.35
N ALA A 78 -15.95 7.81 -73.64
CA ALA A 78 -15.77 8.93 -72.72
C ALA A 78 -16.56 8.78 -71.42
N ALA A 79 -17.73 8.11 -71.46
CA ALA A 79 -18.49 7.77 -70.25
C ALA A 79 -17.76 6.70 -69.42
N ALA A 80 -17.22 5.65 -70.06
CA ALA A 80 -16.45 4.61 -69.41
C ALA A 80 -15.16 5.14 -68.79
N GLU A 81 -14.45 6.07 -69.45
CA GLU A 81 -13.27 6.73 -68.89
C GLU A 81 -13.61 7.59 -67.67
N ARG A 82 -14.73 8.32 -67.71
CA ARG A 82 -15.21 9.11 -66.56
C ARG A 82 -15.61 8.21 -65.39
N GLU A 83 -16.25 7.09 -65.67
CA GLU A 83 -16.64 6.11 -64.65
C GLU A 83 -15.39 5.44 -64.04
N ALA A 84 -14.41 5.04 -64.85
CA ALA A 84 -13.13 4.52 -64.38
C ALA A 84 -12.36 5.55 -63.53
N ALA A 85 -12.33 6.82 -63.95
CA ALA A 85 -11.72 7.90 -63.18
C ALA A 85 -12.47 8.18 -61.86
N ALA A 86 -13.80 8.08 -61.84
CA ALA A 86 -14.60 8.23 -60.63
C ALA A 86 -14.34 7.07 -59.64
N VAL A 87 -14.25 5.83 -60.14
CA VAL A 87 -13.89 4.66 -59.32
C VAL A 87 -12.48 4.80 -58.75
N GLN A 88 -11.50 5.25 -59.54
CA GLN A 88 -10.15 5.50 -59.05
C GLN A 88 -10.10 6.59 -57.97
N ARG A 89 -10.86 7.68 -58.14
CA ARG A 89 -10.95 8.74 -57.12
C ARG A 89 -11.54 8.22 -55.81
N LEU A 90 -12.67 7.51 -55.88
CA LEU A 90 -13.27 6.85 -54.71
C LEU A 90 -12.29 5.90 -54.02
N ALA A 91 -11.58 5.05 -54.77
CA ALA A 91 -10.58 4.15 -54.21
C ALA A 91 -9.42 4.90 -53.53
N THR A 92 -9.00 6.05 -54.07
CA THR A 92 -7.95 6.87 -53.45
C THR A 92 -8.42 7.60 -52.20
N GLU A 93 -9.67 8.07 -52.18
CA GLU A 93 -10.31 8.69 -51.02
C GLU A 93 -10.50 7.66 -49.89
N GLU A 94 -10.97 6.46 -50.22
CA GLU A 94 -11.08 5.34 -49.26
C GLU A 94 -9.69 4.93 -48.71
N ALA A 95 -8.66 4.87 -49.55
CA ALA A 95 -7.31 4.56 -49.10
C ALA A 95 -6.71 5.65 -48.19
N LEU A 96 -6.97 6.93 -48.48
CA LEU A 96 -6.58 8.04 -47.61
C LEU A 96 -7.33 8.00 -46.28
N ALA A 97 -8.65 7.80 -46.30
CA ALA A 97 -9.46 7.67 -45.09
C ALA A 97 -9.03 6.47 -44.23
N ALA A 98 -8.69 5.33 -44.86
CA ALA A 98 -8.16 4.17 -44.16
C ALA A 98 -6.78 4.45 -43.52
N LYS A 99 -5.92 5.22 -44.19
CA LYS A 99 -4.62 5.64 -43.65
C LYS A 99 -4.80 6.58 -42.45
N GLU A 100 -5.64 7.60 -42.57
CA GLU A 100 -5.95 8.53 -41.47
C GLU A 100 -6.56 7.80 -40.27
N ALA A 101 -7.46 6.84 -40.51
CA ALA A 101 -8.04 6.01 -39.45
C ALA A 101 -6.98 5.12 -38.76
N ALA A 102 -6.03 4.57 -39.52
CA ALA A 102 -4.94 3.77 -38.96
C ALA A 102 -3.96 4.61 -38.12
N GLU A 103 -3.63 5.83 -38.57
CA GLU A 103 -2.80 6.78 -37.81
C GLU A 103 -3.51 7.24 -36.54
N ALA A 104 -4.80 7.56 -36.61
CA ALA A 104 -5.60 7.90 -35.44
C ALA A 104 -5.68 6.74 -34.42
N ALA A 105 -5.84 5.50 -34.90
CA ALA A 105 -5.84 4.31 -34.05
C ALA A 105 -4.49 4.07 -33.37
N LEU A 106 -3.38 4.33 -34.07
CA LEU A 106 -2.04 4.25 -33.49
C LEU A 106 -1.84 5.27 -32.36
N HIS A 107 -2.18 6.54 -32.60
CA HIS A 107 -2.07 7.58 -31.58
C HIS A 107 -2.98 7.31 -30.37
N ALA A 108 -4.18 6.79 -30.59
CA ALA A 108 -5.06 6.37 -29.50
C ALA A 108 -4.46 5.22 -28.67
N ALA A 109 -3.79 4.26 -29.32
CA ALA A 109 -3.10 3.17 -28.62
C ALA A 109 -1.89 3.70 -27.82
N GLU A 110 -1.07 4.59 -28.39
CA GLU A 110 0.05 5.25 -27.72
C GLU A 110 -0.41 6.02 -26.47
N ALA A 111 -1.49 6.81 -26.59
CA ALA A 111 -2.07 7.54 -25.48
C ALA A 111 -2.60 6.60 -24.38
N CYS A 112 -3.23 5.47 -24.76
CA CYS A 112 -3.68 4.46 -23.81
C CYS A 112 -2.51 3.81 -23.06
N HIS A 113 -1.42 3.49 -23.77
CA HIS A 113 -0.22 2.92 -23.17
C HIS A 113 0.50 3.90 -22.25
N ALA A 114 0.62 5.17 -22.65
CA ALA A 114 1.20 6.23 -21.82
C ALA A 114 0.40 6.41 -20.52
N ARG A 115 -0.93 6.51 -20.62
CA ARG A 115 -1.81 6.64 -19.45
C ARG A 115 -1.69 5.45 -18.50
N ARG A 116 -1.66 4.22 -19.02
CA ARG A 116 -1.45 3.01 -18.19
C ARG A 116 -0.08 2.99 -17.52
N ALA A 117 0.94 3.58 -18.13
CA ALA A 117 2.27 3.68 -17.54
C ALA A 117 2.28 4.71 -16.41
N GLU A 118 1.63 5.87 -16.58
CA GLU A 118 1.42 6.87 -15.53
C GLU A 118 0.65 6.27 -14.35
N GLU A 119 -0.49 5.62 -14.60
CA GLU A 119 -1.31 4.96 -13.56
C GLU A 119 -0.49 3.94 -12.75
N ARG A 120 0.47 3.24 -13.35
CA ARG A 120 1.37 2.31 -12.63
C ARG A 120 2.39 3.03 -11.77
N VAL A 121 2.94 4.15 -12.24
CA VAL A 121 3.88 4.97 -11.47
C VAL A 121 3.16 5.62 -10.28
N ASP A 122 1.95 6.12 -10.50
CA ASP A 122 1.11 6.70 -9.46
C ASP A 122 0.72 5.65 -8.41
N ALA A 123 0.24 4.47 -8.83
CA ALA A 123 -0.07 3.37 -7.92
C ALA A 123 1.15 2.90 -7.11
N ALA A 124 2.34 2.85 -7.72
CA ALA A 124 3.58 2.55 -7.01
C ALA A 124 3.96 3.68 -6.03
N GLY A 125 3.70 4.94 -6.39
CA GLY A 125 3.88 6.09 -5.52
C GLY A 125 2.95 6.08 -4.31
N GLU A 126 1.66 5.80 -4.50
CA GLU A 126 0.67 5.67 -3.43
C GLU A 126 1.04 4.52 -2.47
N ALA A 127 1.45 3.37 -3.01
CA ALA A 127 1.91 2.24 -2.21
C ALA A 127 3.15 2.58 -1.37
N GLN A 128 4.13 3.27 -1.97
CA GLN A 128 5.32 3.77 -1.26
C GLN A 128 4.92 4.73 -0.13
N GLN A 129 4.07 5.72 -0.41
CA GLN A 129 3.60 6.69 0.59
C GLN A 129 2.84 6.02 1.74
N GLY A 130 2.01 5.01 1.45
CA GLY A 130 1.30 4.24 2.47
C GLY A 130 2.25 3.48 3.39
N LEU A 131 3.32 2.91 2.84
CA LEU A 131 4.36 2.23 3.63
C LEU A 131 5.20 3.21 4.46
N GLU A 132 5.56 4.37 3.90
CA GLU A 132 6.26 5.43 4.62
C GLU A 132 5.42 5.98 5.78
N ALA A 133 4.11 6.19 5.56
CA ALA A 133 3.19 6.62 6.61
C ALA A 133 3.09 5.58 7.73
N ARG A 134 3.00 4.29 7.38
CA ARG A 134 3.01 3.20 8.37
C ARG A 134 4.34 3.10 9.12
N ALA A 135 5.47 3.33 8.45
CA ALA A 135 6.76 3.40 9.12
C ALA A 135 6.81 4.54 10.14
N ALA A 136 6.30 5.72 9.78
CA ALA A 136 6.24 6.88 10.68
C ALA A 136 5.31 6.63 11.89
N GLU A 137 4.18 5.96 11.69
CA GLU A 137 3.27 5.55 12.77
C GLU A 137 3.96 4.59 13.76
N LEU A 138 4.67 3.58 13.24
CA LEU A 138 5.43 2.64 14.08
C LEU A 138 6.58 3.32 14.81
N GLU A 139 7.26 4.28 14.19
CA GLU A 139 8.30 5.10 14.83
C GLU A 139 7.72 5.95 15.98
N ALA A 140 6.56 6.56 15.77
CA ALA A 140 5.87 7.31 16.81
C ALA A 140 5.46 6.40 17.97
N ARG A 141 4.89 5.22 17.69
CA ARG A 141 4.51 4.26 18.73
C ARG A 141 5.72 3.72 19.49
N ALA A 142 6.85 3.50 18.83
CA ALA A 142 8.09 3.11 19.49
C ALA A 142 8.62 4.22 20.41
N ALA A 143 8.50 5.50 20.01
CA ALA A 143 8.87 6.63 20.85
C ALA A 143 7.95 6.80 22.08
N GLU A 144 6.65 6.55 21.93
CA GLU A 144 5.70 6.50 23.04
C GLU A 144 6.08 5.42 24.06
N LEU A 145 6.32 4.19 23.59
CA LEU A 145 6.74 3.09 24.48
C LEU A 145 8.08 3.38 25.16
N GLU A 146 9.02 4.03 24.47
CA GLU A 146 10.25 4.49 25.12
C GLU A 146 10.00 5.50 26.24
N ALA A 147 9.03 6.39 26.08
CA ALA A 147 8.65 7.32 27.14
C ALA A 147 7.99 6.59 28.31
N GLU A 148 7.07 5.66 28.04
CA GLU A 148 6.41 4.83 29.06
C GLU A 148 7.42 3.99 29.84
N ILE A 149 8.36 3.33 29.17
CA ILE A 149 9.45 2.57 29.82
C ILE A 149 10.28 3.48 30.73
N ARG A 150 10.69 4.67 30.26
CA ARG A 150 11.46 5.62 31.08
C ARG A 150 10.68 6.08 32.32
N GLU A 151 9.38 6.29 32.19
CA GLU A 151 8.51 6.66 33.31
C GLU A 151 8.42 5.52 34.32
N LEU A 152 8.19 4.28 33.86
CA LEU A 152 8.15 3.10 34.73
C LEU A 152 9.50 2.84 35.41
N GLU A 153 10.62 3.01 34.71
CA GLU A 153 11.96 2.92 35.28
C GLU A 153 12.19 3.99 36.36
N ALA A 154 11.72 5.22 36.14
CA ALA A 154 11.77 6.29 37.13
C ALA A 154 10.90 5.96 38.36
N HIS A 155 9.69 5.42 38.16
CA HIS A 155 8.83 4.94 39.24
C HIS A 155 9.48 3.80 40.02
N LEU A 156 10.08 2.82 39.34
CA LEU A 156 10.80 1.72 39.99
C LEU A 156 12.00 2.22 40.79
N ALA A 157 12.79 3.16 40.24
CA ALA A 157 13.90 3.78 40.95
C ALA A 157 13.42 4.56 42.19
N GLY A 158 12.33 5.32 42.05
CA GLY A 158 11.68 6.03 43.16
C GLY A 158 11.19 5.09 44.25
N ALA A 159 10.51 4.00 43.88
CA ALA A 159 10.02 2.98 44.80
C ALA A 159 11.19 2.28 45.54
N ARG A 160 12.28 1.95 44.85
CA ARG A 160 13.49 1.38 45.46
C ARG A 160 14.14 2.35 46.45
N ALA A 161 14.24 3.62 46.09
CA ALA A 161 14.79 4.65 46.97
C ALA A 161 13.91 4.88 48.21
N GLY A 162 12.60 4.98 48.02
CA GLY A 162 11.63 5.11 49.11
C GLY A 162 11.70 3.92 50.08
N TRP A 163 11.74 2.70 49.54
CA TRP A 163 11.87 1.49 50.34
C TRP A 163 13.20 1.41 51.10
N ALA A 164 14.32 1.80 50.47
CA ALA A 164 15.61 1.87 51.14
C ALA A 164 15.60 2.87 52.30
N ALA A 165 15.04 4.06 52.10
CA ALA A 165 14.90 5.07 53.14
C ALA A 165 14.03 4.60 54.30
N GLU A 166 12.91 3.92 54.01
CA GLU A 166 12.05 3.35 55.03
C GLU A 166 12.80 2.27 55.84
N LYS A 167 13.54 1.39 55.16
CA LYS A 167 14.37 0.37 55.82
C LYS A 167 15.42 0.98 56.75
N ASP A 168 16.03 2.10 56.38
CA ASP A 168 17.00 2.82 57.21
C ASP A 168 16.33 3.43 58.46
N VAL A 169 15.12 3.99 58.31
CA VAL A 169 14.31 4.49 59.43
C VAL A 169 13.98 3.37 60.42
N TRP A 170 13.56 2.21 59.92
CA TRP A 170 13.32 1.03 60.78
C TRP A 170 14.58 0.55 61.49
N ALA A 171 15.70 0.47 60.79
CA ALA A 171 16.98 0.08 61.40
C ALA A 171 17.42 1.07 62.49
N ALA A 172 17.21 2.37 62.28
CA ALA A 172 17.47 3.41 63.28
C ALA A 172 16.55 3.28 64.50
N HIS A 173 15.25 3.00 64.29
CA HIS A 173 14.30 2.75 65.38
C HIS A 173 14.68 1.50 66.19
N GLU A 174 15.08 0.41 65.54
CA GLU A 174 15.55 -0.81 66.20
C GLU A 174 16.82 -0.56 67.02
N GLY A 175 17.79 0.17 66.45
CA GLY A 175 18.99 0.58 67.18
C GLY A 175 18.69 1.46 68.39
N ALA A 176 17.80 2.45 68.24
CA ALA A 176 17.38 3.32 69.35
C ALA A 176 16.64 2.54 70.45
N ARG A 177 15.79 1.59 70.08
CA ARG A 177 15.09 0.71 71.03
C ARG A 177 16.08 -0.16 71.79
N ALA A 178 17.02 -0.81 71.10
CA ALA A 178 18.05 -1.63 71.74
C ALA A 178 18.93 -0.81 72.70
N ALA A 179 19.26 0.43 72.33
CA ALA A 179 20.00 1.35 73.20
C ALA A 179 19.19 1.76 74.44
N ALA A 180 17.89 2.04 74.29
CA ALA A 180 17.01 2.37 75.41
C ALA A 180 16.85 1.19 76.38
N GLU A 181 16.69 -0.03 75.86
CA GLU A 181 16.62 -1.25 76.68
C GLU A 181 17.94 -1.52 77.42
N ALA A 182 19.09 -1.28 76.79
CA ALA A 182 20.39 -1.37 77.46
C ALA A 182 20.52 -0.33 78.59
N ALA A 183 20.13 0.93 78.33
CA ALA A 183 20.16 1.99 79.32
C ALA A 183 19.23 1.72 80.51
N ASP A 184 18.04 1.17 80.28
CA ASP A 184 17.10 0.77 81.35
C ASP A 184 17.66 -0.39 82.20
N ARG A 185 18.26 -1.40 81.55
CA ARG A 185 18.97 -2.48 82.26
C ARG A 185 20.09 -1.91 83.12
N ASP A 186 20.93 -1.03 82.59
CA ASP A 186 22.03 -0.41 83.34
C ASP A 186 21.50 0.42 84.52
N ALA A 187 20.46 1.22 84.31
CA ALA A 187 19.82 2.02 85.35
C ALA A 187 19.24 1.14 86.47
N ARG A 188 18.56 0.04 86.12
CA ARG A 188 18.03 -0.93 87.08
C ARG A 188 19.15 -1.64 87.86
N THR A 189 20.24 -1.99 87.18
CA THR A 189 21.40 -2.63 87.82
C THR A 189 22.05 -1.68 88.82
N GLU A 190 22.18 -0.41 88.46
CA GLU A 190 22.73 0.63 89.32
C GLU A 190 21.81 0.97 90.51
N GLN A 191 20.49 0.98 90.29
CA GLN A 191 19.52 1.11 91.37
C GLN A 191 19.63 -0.04 92.37
N LEU A 192 19.68 -1.29 91.88
CA LEU A 192 19.86 -2.47 92.74
C LEU A 192 21.16 -2.40 93.53
N ARG A 193 22.26 -1.94 92.92
CA ARG A 193 23.53 -1.70 93.65
C ARG A 193 23.35 -0.67 94.75
N ARG A 194 22.72 0.48 94.48
CA ARG A 194 22.51 1.54 95.48
C ARG A 194 21.62 1.09 96.63
N GLU A 195 20.63 0.26 96.38
CA GLU A 195 19.71 -0.21 97.41
C GLU A 195 20.27 -1.38 98.23
N LEU A 196 20.96 -2.33 97.59
CA LEU A 196 21.43 -3.55 98.24
C LEU A 196 22.80 -3.39 98.91
N THR A 197 23.71 -2.60 98.34
CA THR A 197 25.06 -2.40 98.90
C THR A 197 25.04 -1.86 100.34
N PRO A 198 24.34 -0.75 100.66
CA PRO A 198 24.31 -0.24 102.04
C PRO A 198 23.55 -1.18 102.98
N LYS A 199 22.55 -1.93 102.50
CA LYS A 199 21.84 -2.94 103.29
C LYS A 199 22.77 -4.09 103.65
N LEU A 200 23.56 -4.58 102.70
CA LEU A 200 24.57 -5.62 102.92
C LEU A 200 25.68 -5.12 103.85
N GLU A 201 26.20 -3.91 103.65
CA GLU A 201 27.21 -3.32 104.53
C GLU A 201 26.69 -3.12 105.96
N ALA A 202 25.46 -2.63 106.13
CA ALA A 202 24.84 -2.46 107.43
C ALA A 202 24.58 -3.81 108.11
N HIS A 203 24.12 -4.81 107.36
CA HIS A 203 23.91 -6.15 107.87
C HIS A 203 25.23 -6.79 108.32
N LEU A 204 26.27 -6.75 107.48
CA LEU A 204 27.59 -7.25 107.83
C LEU A 204 28.20 -6.51 109.03
N ARG A 205 28.05 -5.18 109.12
CA ARG A 205 28.49 -4.43 110.32
C ARG A 205 27.73 -4.83 111.56
N SER A 206 26.41 -4.97 111.47
CA SER A 206 25.57 -5.40 112.58
C SER A 206 25.90 -6.82 113.02
N GLU A 207 26.17 -7.73 112.08
CA GLU A 207 26.60 -9.11 112.36
C GLU A 207 27.98 -9.12 113.02
N ILE A 208 28.95 -8.39 112.48
CA ILE A 208 30.30 -8.25 113.09
C ILE A 208 30.20 -7.63 114.49
N GLU A 209 29.36 -6.61 114.69
CA GLU A 209 29.15 -6.01 116.01
C GLU A 209 28.45 -6.96 116.98
N ALA A 210 27.46 -7.74 116.50
CA ALA A 210 26.77 -8.73 117.30
C ALA A 210 27.71 -9.88 117.68
N GLU A 211 28.52 -10.38 116.74
CA GLU A 211 29.56 -11.37 116.97
C GLU A 211 30.63 -10.84 117.92
N LEU A 212 31.09 -9.60 117.77
CA LEU A 212 32.04 -8.99 118.71
C LEU A 212 31.44 -8.85 120.10
N ARG A 213 30.19 -8.40 120.23
CA ARG A 213 29.49 -8.34 121.52
C ARG A 213 29.29 -9.72 122.11
N GLN A 214 28.94 -10.73 121.30
CA GLN A 214 28.77 -12.10 121.74
C GLN A 214 30.11 -12.74 122.11
N THR A 215 31.19 -12.46 121.38
CA THR A 215 32.54 -12.96 121.66
C THR A 215 33.11 -12.30 122.90
N LEU A 216 32.89 -10.99 123.07
CA LEU A 216 33.26 -10.28 124.29
C LEU A 216 32.40 -10.72 125.47
N SER A 217 31.08 -10.90 125.27
CA SER A 217 30.17 -11.40 126.30
C SER A 217 30.44 -12.85 126.64
N THR A 218 30.84 -13.71 125.70
CA THR A 218 31.25 -15.09 125.97
C THR A 218 32.66 -15.16 126.52
N ALA A 219 33.56 -14.26 126.16
CA ALA A 219 34.86 -14.12 126.81
C ALA A 219 34.68 -13.68 128.27
N LEU A 220 33.87 -12.65 128.52
CA LEU A 220 33.46 -12.20 129.86
C LEU A 220 32.68 -13.29 130.60
N ASP A 221 31.73 -13.96 129.96
CA ASP A 221 31.03 -15.11 130.53
C ASP A 221 31.96 -16.30 130.70
N THR A 222 33.05 -16.48 129.95
CA THR A 222 34.02 -17.55 130.20
C THR A 222 35.01 -17.16 131.27
N GLU A 223 35.24 -15.87 131.53
CA GLU A 223 35.97 -15.43 132.72
C GLU A 223 35.07 -15.49 133.97
N CYS A 224 33.81 -15.07 133.87
CA CYS A 224 32.78 -15.21 134.90
C CYS A 224 32.41 -16.68 135.12
N ARG A 225 32.27 -17.50 134.06
CA ARG A 225 32.11 -18.94 134.15
C ARG A 225 33.41 -19.67 134.38
N ARG A 226 34.60 -19.09 134.26
CA ARG A 226 35.83 -19.64 134.89
C ARG A 226 35.80 -19.36 136.39
N ALA A 227 35.22 -18.23 136.79
CA ALA A 227 34.91 -17.93 138.18
C ALA A 227 33.73 -18.76 138.73
N GLU A 228 32.81 -19.23 137.87
CA GLU A 228 31.67 -20.11 138.20
C GLU A 228 31.85 -21.55 137.69
N TYR A 229 33.01 -21.92 137.11
CA TYR A 229 33.38 -23.30 136.73
C TYR A 229 33.79 -24.12 137.95
N ASP A 230 33.21 -23.77 139.10
CA ASP A 230 32.90 -24.70 140.16
C ASP A 230 31.52 -25.37 139.99
N LYS A 231 30.74 -25.14 138.91
CA LYS A 231 29.58 -26.01 138.58
C LYS A 231 28.96 -25.81 137.18
N GLY A 232 29.14 -26.83 136.33
CA GLY A 232 28.03 -27.42 135.54
C GLY A 232 27.77 -26.91 134.11
N ARG A 233 28.10 -27.80 133.15
CA ARG A 233 27.63 -27.94 131.73
C ARG A 233 26.09 -27.80 131.53
N HIS A 234 25.45 -27.57 130.36
CA HIS A 234 25.71 -27.69 128.91
C HIS A 234 24.48 -27.15 128.11
N GLU A 235 24.57 -27.08 126.76
CA GLU A 235 23.48 -27.25 125.75
C GLU A 235 22.33 -26.20 125.63
N GLY A 236 22.37 -25.34 124.60
CA GLY A 236 21.24 -24.44 124.26
C GLY A 236 21.35 -23.66 122.93
N TYR A 237 22.53 -23.57 122.32
CA TYR A 237 22.77 -22.70 121.15
C TYR A 237 22.34 -23.29 119.78
N ALA A 238 22.11 -24.60 119.67
CA ALA A 238 21.83 -25.23 118.36
C ALA A 238 20.36 -25.14 117.90
N ALA A 239 19.39 -25.05 118.83
CA ALA A 239 17.97 -25.10 118.49
C ALA A 239 17.40 -23.75 117.99
N ALA A 240 17.94 -22.63 118.49
CA ALA A 240 17.53 -21.30 118.05
C ALA A 240 18.05 -20.95 116.65
N GLN A 241 19.24 -21.46 116.29
CA GLN A 241 19.84 -21.27 114.98
C GLN A 241 19.03 -21.96 113.87
N ALA A 242 18.55 -23.19 114.11
CA ALA A 242 17.76 -23.95 113.14
C ALA A 242 16.38 -23.32 112.83
N VAL A 243 15.71 -22.71 113.81
CA VAL A 243 14.39 -22.07 113.59
C VAL A 243 14.51 -20.79 112.79
N TRP A 244 15.62 -20.04 112.97
CA TRP A 244 15.91 -18.81 112.24
C TRP A 244 16.22 -19.08 110.75
N GLU A 245 17.04 -20.10 110.46
CA GLU A 245 17.36 -20.47 109.07
C GLU A 245 16.11 -20.86 108.27
N ILE A 246 15.20 -21.64 108.87
CA ILE A 246 13.96 -22.11 108.21
C ILE A 246 12.99 -20.97 107.91
N THR A 247 12.84 -20.00 108.83
CA THR A 247 11.91 -18.87 108.62
C THR A 247 12.44 -17.87 107.60
N LEU A 248 13.75 -17.63 107.59
CA LEU A 248 14.40 -16.74 106.62
C LEU A 248 14.37 -17.32 105.19
N GLU A 249 14.54 -18.63 105.03
CA GLU A 249 14.42 -19.30 103.73
C GLU A 249 12.98 -19.28 103.20
N ALA A 250 11.97 -19.46 104.06
CA ALA A 250 10.57 -19.44 103.66
C ALA A 250 10.12 -18.05 103.15
N GLU A 251 10.59 -16.96 103.76
CA GLU A 251 10.28 -15.61 103.29
C GLU A 251 11.06 -15.24 102.01
N ARG A 252 12.32 -15.68 101.88
CA ARG A 252 13.11 -15.52 100.65
C ARG A 252 12.48 -16.27 99.46
N ALA A 253 11.94 -17.47 99.70
CA ALA A 253 11.25 -18.25 98.67
C ALA A 253 9.95 -17.58 98.18
N ARG A 254 9.11 -17.07 99.10
CA ARG A 254 7.87 -16.36 98.74
C ARG A 254 8.11 -15.04 98.01
N ALA A 255 9.13 -14.29 98.41
CA ALA A 255 9.52 -13.07 97.71
C ALA A 255 10.05 -13.38 96.29
N ALA A 256 10.80 -14.48 96.12
CA ALA A 256 11.26 -14.93 94.81
C ALA A 256 10.08 -15.32 93.89
N GLU A 257 9.11 -16.09 94.37
CA GLU A 257 7.95 -16.53 93.58
C GLU A 257 7.12 -15.35 93.03
N LEU A 258 6.79 -14.36 93.88
CA LEU A 258 6.05 -13.15 93.47
C LEU A 258 6.81 -12.31 92.43
N THR A 259 8.14 -12.23 92.52
CA THR A 259 8.97 -11.55 91.51
C THR A 259 9.05 -12.33 90.20
N THR A 260 8.99 -13.66 90.24
CA THR A 260 9.01 -14.49 89.03
C THR A 260 7.69 -14.45 88.25
N GLU A 261 6.54 -14.46 88.92
CA GLU A 261 5.23 -14.37 88.25
C GLU A 261 5.00 -13.00 87.58
N THR A 262 5.37 -11.91 88.28
CA THR A 262 5.27 -10.56 87.72
C THR A 262 6.26 -10.32 86.58
N ALA A 263 7.47 -10.88 86.66
CA ALA A 263 8.43 -10.86 85.55
C ALA A 263 7.97 -11.69 84.35
N ALA A 264 7.36 -12.86 84.56
CA ALA A 264 6.85 -13.71 83.49
C ALA A 264 5.68 -13.04 82.72
N LEU A 265 4.78 -12.38 83.43
CA LEU A 265 3.62 -11.69 82.82
C LEU A 265 4.05 -10.43 82.05
N ALA A 266 5.07 -9.72 82.53
CA ALA A 266 5.69 -8.62 81.79
C ALA A 266 6.43 -9.11 80.53
N ALA A 267 7.20 -10.20 80.64
CA ALA A 267 7.90 -10.80 79.50
C ALA A 267 6.94 -11.29 78.40
N PHE A 268 5.80 -11.89 78.79
CA PHE A 268 4.78 -12.34 77.84
C PHE A 268 4.16 -11.19 77.03
N LYS A 269 3.84 -10.06 77.67
CA LYS A 269 3.30 -8.86 76.98
C LYS A 269 4.33 -8.21 76.05
N VAL A 270 5.61 -8.25 76.40
CA VAL A 270 6.70 -7.77 75.53
C VAL A 270 6.84 -8.68 74.30
N LEU A 271 6.80 -10.00 74.49
CA LEU A 271 6.83 -10.98 73.41
C LEU A 271 5.65 -10.84 72.43
N GLU A 272 4.42 -10.65 72.93
CA GLU A 272 3.25 -10.42 72.06
C GLU A 272 3.38 -9.12 71.25
N ALA A 273 3.89 -8.05 71.86
CA ALA A 273 4.12 -6.76 71.19
C ALA A 273 5.24 -6.85 70.14
N GLU A 274 6.29 -7.62 70.42
CA GLU A 274 7.39 -7.91 69.47
C GLU A 274 6.91 -8.74 68.29
N GLN A 275 6.18 -9.83 68.53
CA GLN A 275 5.61 -10.66 67.46
C GLN A 275 4.62 -9.88 66.58
N ALA A 276 3.81 -8.99 67.18
CA ALA A 276 2.93 -8.11 66.42
C ALA A 276 3.69 -7.06 65.58
N GLY A 277 4.88 -6.64 66.03
CA GLY A 277 5.78 -5.74 65.27
C GLY A 277 6.47 -6.46 64.12
N GLU A 278 6.98 -7.67 64.35
CA GLU A 278 7.65 -8.50 63.35
C GLU A 278 6.71 -8.92 62.21
N THR A 279 5.47 -9.30 62.54
CA THR A 279 4.46 -9.65 61.52
C THR A 279 4.10 -8.46 60.63
N ARG A 280 3.87 -7.27 61.22
CA ARG A 280 3.63 -6.04 60.46
C ARG A 280 4.81 -5.67 59.56
N ARG A 281 6.04 -5.85 60.06
CA ARG A 281 7.26 -5.62 59.27
C ARG A 281 7.34 -6.59 58.08
N ALA A 282 7.12 -7.88 58.31
CA ALA A 282 7.14 -8.89 57.26
C ALA A 282 6.07 -8.61 56.18
N GLU A 283 4.86 -8.24 56.57
CA GLU A 283 3.80 -7.85 55.63
C GLU A 283 4.19 -6.62 54.80
N LEU A 284 4.78 -5.60 55.43
CA LEU A 284 5.20 -4.38 54.74
C LEU A 284 6.34 -4.64 53.76
N ILE A 285 7.34 -5.44 54.14
CA ILE A 285 8.41 -5.90 53.25
C ILE A 285 7.80 -6.65 52.06
N SER A 286 6.88 -7.59 52.32
CA SER A 286 6.25 -8.37 51.27
C SER A 286 5.44 -7.50 50.30
N ARG A 287 4.76 -6.45 50.78
CA ARG A 287 4.01 -5.50 49.93
C ARG A 287 4.95 -4.69 49.04
N HIS A 288 6.02 -4.13 49.60
CA HIS A 288 7.00 -3.37 48.82
C HIS A 288 7.72 -4.25 47.79
N GLN A 289 8.08 -5.48 48.17
CA GLN A 289 8.67 -6.44 47.26
C GLN A 289 7.73 -6.75 46.09
N ALA A 290 6.44 -7.01 46.37
CA ALA A 290 5.45 -7.26 45.34
C ALA A 290 5.27 -6.06 44.39
N GLN A 291 5.25 -4.84 44.92
CA GLN A 291 5.17 -3.62 44.10
C GLN A 291 6.39 -3.45 43.18
N LEU A 292 7.60 -3.74 43.68
CA LEU A 292 8.82 -3.69 42.87
C LEU A 292 8.82 -4.76 41.78
N ASP A 293 8.36 -5.96 42.10
CA ASP A 293 8.27 -7.07 41.14
C ASP A 293 7.21 -6.79 40.07
N ASP A 294 6.07 -6.19 40.42
CA ASP A 294 5.03 -5.81 39.47
C ASP A 294 5.49 -4.71 38.51
N LEU A 295 6.18 -3.68 39.02
CA LEU A 295 6.80 -2.64 38.18
C LEU A 295 7.87 -3.23 37.25
N ALA A 296 8.70 -4.16 37.74
CA ALA A 296 9.69 -4.83 36.91
C ALA A 296 9.04 -5.65 35.78
N ARG A 297 7.97 -6.40 36.07
CA ARG A 297 7.22 -7.14 35.04
C ARG A 297 6.57 -6.24 34.01
N GLN A 298 6.04 -5.08 34.42
CA GLN A 298 5.50 -4.09 33.48
C GLN A 298 6.58 -3.54 32.56
N ILE A 299 7.76 -3.21 33.10
CA ILE A 299 8.91 -2.77 32.29
C ILE A 299 9.34 -3.86 31.30
N ASP A 300 9.41 -5.12 31.72
CA ASP A 300 9.77 -6.24 30.84
C ASP A 300 8.73 -6.43 29.72
N PHE A 301 7.44 -6.31 30.05
CA PHE A 301 6.35 -6.39 29.07
C PHE A 301 6.44 -5.29 28.01
N GLU A 302 6.68 -4.04 28.41
CA GLU A 302 6.82 -2.93 27.45
C GLU A 302 8.10 -3.04 26.64
N HIS A 303 9.19 -3.56 27.21
CA HIS A 303 10.41 -3.88 26.47
C HIS A 303 10.17 -4.95 25.39
N GLU A 304 9.41 -6.01 25.71
CA GLU A 304 9.02 -7.00 24.70
C GLU A 304 8.15 -6.40 23.60
N ALA A 305 7.19 -5.53 23.95
CA ALA A 305 6.37 -4.83 22.96
C ALA A 305 7.24 -3.95 22.04
N LYS A 306 8.22 -3.24 22.60
CA LYS A 306 9.20 -2.45 21.85
C LYS A 306 10.04 -3.31 20.89
N LEU A 307 10.48 -4.49 21.33
CA LEU A 307 11.23 -5.42 20.47
C LEU A 307 10.40 -5.89 19.27
N ARG A 308 9.14 -6.27 19.50
CA ARG A 308 8.22 -6.67 18.41
C ARG A 308 8.00 -5.54 17.42
N LEU A 309 7.79 -4.32 17.91
CA LEU A 309 7.66 -3.14 17.05
C LEU A 309 8.94 -2.85 16.25
N ALA A 310 10.12 -3.06 16.83
CA ALA A 310 11.38 -2.90 16.12
C ALA A 310 11.53 -3.90 14.95
N GLU A 311 11.08 -5.14 15.13
CA GLU A 311 11.04 -6.18 14.07
C GLU A 311 10.04 -5.82 12.96
N GLU A 312 8.84 -5.37 13.33
CA GLU A 312 7.84 -4.90 12.37
C GLU A 312 8.35 -3.70 11.57
N LEU A 313 8.97 -2.74 12.24
CA LEU A 313 9.50 -1.52 11.65
C LEU A 313 10.67 -1.82 10.71
N ALA A 314 11.55 -2.77 11.06
CA ALA A 314 12.59 -3.26 10.15
C ALA A 314 11.99 -3.87 8.88
N THR A 315 10.91 -4.66 9.02
CA THR A 315 10.20 -5.26 7.89
C THR A 315 9.56 -4.19 7.00
N VAL A 316 8.88 -3.21 7.60
CA VAL A 316 8.25 -2.12 6.84
C VAL A 316 9.30 -1.26 6.14
N ARG A 317 10.45 -0.96 6.78
CA ARG A 317 11.55 -0.23 6.12
C ARG A 317 12.10 -0.98 4.91
N GLN A 318 12.23 -2.31 5.00
CA GLN A 318 12.62 -3.13 3.85
C GLN A 318 11.57 -3.07 2.74
N GLN A 319 10.28 -3.07 3.08
CA GLN A 319 9.19 -2.89 2.11
C GLN A 319 9.21 -1.50 1.46
N VAL A 320 9.49 -0.43 2.21
CA VAL A 320 9.65 0.94 1.68
C VAL A 320 10.80 0.99 0.66
N GLN A 321 11.94 0.36 0.97
CA GLN A 321 13.07 0.28 0.04
C GLN A 321 12.68 -0.44 -1.26
N ALA A 322 12.05 -1.61 -1.14
CA ALA A 322 11.55 -2.36 -2.29
C ALA A 322 10.51 -1.57 -3.11
N ALA A 323 9.59 -0.85 -2.45
CA ALA A 323 8.60 -0.02 -3.12
C ALA A 323 9.24 1.17 -3.86
N THR A 324 10.28 1.77 -3.27
CA THR A 324 11.06 2.84 -3.90
C THR A 324 11.76 2.36 -5.16
N GLU A 325 12.38 1.17 -5.09
CA GLU A 325 13.01 0.54 -6.25
C GLU A 325 11.99 0.20 -7.33
N LEU A 326 10.84 -0.38 -6.97
CA LEU A 326 9.76 -0.70 -7.91
C LEU A 326 9.21 0.54 -8.61
N ARG A 327 9.03 1.65 -7.86
CA ARG A 327 8.60 2.93 -8.44
C ARG A 327 9.64 3.46 -9.43
N HIS A 328 10.92 3.39 -9.09
CA HIS A 328 11.99 3.79 -10.00
C HIS A 328 12.00 2.95 -11.28
N VAL A 329 11.85 1.63 -11.15
CA VAL A 329 11.73 0.71 -12.30
C VAL A 329 10.49 1.02 -13.14
N ALA A 330 9.34 1.30 -12.52
CA ALA A 330 8.12 1.67 -13.23
C ALA A 330 8.30 2.98 -14.02
N ALA A 331 8.97 3.98 -13.45
CA ALA A 331 9.28 5.23 -14.13
C ALA A 331 10.23 5.03 -15.32
N LEU A 332 11.31 4.25 -15.14
CA LEU A 332 12.23 3.91 -16.24
C LEU A 332 11.53 3.09 -17.34
N ALA A 333 10.64 2.18 -16.98
CA ALA A 333 9.87 1.40 -17.94
C ALA A 333 8.93 2.30 -18.76
N ALA A 334 8.24 3.23 -18.09
CA ALA A 334 7.39 4.23 -18.76
C ALA A 334 8.20 5.09 -19.74
N GLU A 335 9.37 5.58 -19.32
CA GLU A 335 10.26 6.37 -20.16
C GLU A 335 10.73 5.57 -21.39
N ARG A 336 11.21 4.33 -21.20
CA ARG A 336 11.61 3.46 -22.30
C ARG A 336 10.46 3.17 -23.26
N GLN A 337 9.25 2.98 -22.75
CA GLN A 337 8.06 2.74 -23.59
C GLN A 337 7.77 3.95 -24.47
N THR A 338 7.82 5.16 -23.92
CA THR A 338 7.62 6.39 -24.70
C THR A 338 8.74 6.61 -25.72
N GLN A 339 9.99 6.30 -25.39
CA GLN A 339 11.12 6.35 -26.34
C GLN A 339 10.97 5.35 -27.49
N CYS A 340 10.58 4.10 -27.19
CA CYS A 340 10.34 3.08 -28.22
C CYS A 340 9.19 3.47 -29.14
N ALA A 341 8.07 3.95 -28.60
CA ALA A 341 6.95 4.44 -29.40
C ALA A 341 7.38 5.57 -30.36
N ARG A 342 8.16 6.54 -29.88
CA ARG A 342 8.72 7.62 -30.71
C ARG A 342 9.66 7.10 -31.81
N ALA A 343 10.50 6.14 -31.49
CA ALA A 343 11.41 5.53 -32.46
C ALA A 343 10.65 4.73 -33.54
N GLU A 344 9.61 3.98 -33.16
CA GLU A 344 8.75 3.27 -34.10
C GLU A 344 7.97 4.23 -35.01
N ALA A 345 7.42 5.32 -34.45
CA ALA A 345 6.74 6.36 -35.23
C ALA A 345 7.71 7.01 -36.25
N ALA A 346 8.92 7.36 -35.82
CA ALA A 346 9.95 7.92 -36.70
C ALA A 346 10.43 6.94 -37.79
N ALA A 347 10.49 5.64 -37.49
CA ALA A 347 10.82 4.61 -38.46
C ALA A 347 9.72 4.47 -39.54
N ARG A 348 8.44 4.49 -39.13
CA ARG A 348 7.29 4.42 -40.05
C ARG A 348 7.21 5.65 -40.97
N THR A 349 7.47 6.85 -40.44
CA THR A 349 7.50 8.07 -41.28
C THR A 349 8.62 7.99 -42.30
N ALA A 350 9.83 7.61 -41.89
CA ALA A 350 10.98 7.44 -42.79
C ALA A 350 10.75 6.35 -43.85
N GLU A 351 10.08 5.25 -43.51
CA GLU A 351 9.71 4.20 -44.46
C GLU A 351 8.68 4.72 -45.47
N SER A 352 7.67 5.48 -45.02
CA SER A 352 6.68 6.08 -45.92
C SER A 352 7.32 7.08 -46.90
N GLU A 353 8.27 7.89 -46.44
CA GLU A 353 9.02 8.85 -47.27
C GLU A 353 9.89 8.13 -48.30
N ARG A 354 10.55 7.03 -47.91
CA ARG A 354 11.32 6.16 -48.83
C ARG A 354 10.44 5.55 -49.90
N LEU A 355 9.26 5.01 -49.54
CA LEU A 355 8.33 4.43 -50.50
C LEU A 355 7.75 5.49 -51.44
N ALA A 356 7.46 6.69 -50.95
CA ALA A 356 7.00 7.82 -51.76
C ALA A 356 8.07 8.28 -52.76
N THR A 357 9.32 8.40 -52.32
CA THR A 357 10.45 8.74 -53.20
C THR A 357 10.73 7.65 -54.22
N GLN A 358 10.67 6.37 -53.84
CA GLN A 358 10.82 5.25 -54.77
C GLN A 358 9.74 5.25 -55.85
N ARG A 359 8.46 5.43 -55.47
CA ARG A 359 7.36 5.52 -56.45
C ARG A 359 7.51 6.72 -57.39
N SER A 360 7.95 7.87 -56.88
CA SER A 360 8.24 9.05 -57.71
C SER A 360 9.33 8.77 -58.75
N LEU A 361 10.41 8.10 -58.34
CA LEU A 361 11.49 7.68 -59.23
C LEU A 361 11.02 6.65 -60.28
N GLU A 362 10.23 5.66 -59.89
CA GLU A 362 9.65 4.67 -60.82
C GLU A 362 8.75 5.33 -61.88
N LEU A 363 7.96 6.33 -61.49
CA LEU A 363 7.14 7.11 -62.42
C LEU A 363 7.98 7.97 -63.35
N GLN A 364 9.08 8.58 -62.86
CA GLN A 364 10.01 9.34 -63.70
C GLN A 364 10.70 8.44 -64.73
N VAL A 365 11.17 7.25 -64.33
CA VAL A 365 11.81 6.28 -65.24
C VAL A 365 10.85 5.83 -66.33
N ARG A 366 9.60 5.49 -65.98
CA ARG A 366 8.57 5.13 -66.97
C ARG A 366 8.27 6.27 -67.93
N ALA A 367 8.17 7.51 -67.44
CA ALA A 367 7.94 8.68 -68.28
C ALA A 367 9.11 8.97 -69.24
N THR A 368 10.35 8.61 -68.88
CA THR A 368 11.50 8.72 -69.78
C THR A 368 11.63 7.57 -70.77
N ASP A 369 11.11 6.38 -70.48
CA ASP A 369 11.10 5.23 -71.41
C ASP A 369 9.99 5.33 -72.47
N GLU A 370 8.98 6.18 -72.26
CA GLU A 370 7.87 6.43 -73.19
C GLU A 370 8.13 7.60 -74.18
N LEU A 371 9.29 8.28 -74.08
CA LEU A 371 9.77 9.34 -74.99
C LEU A 371 10.85 8.80 -75.93
#